data_AF-A0A673T8R6-F1
#
_entry.id   AF-A0A673T8R6-F1
#
_cell.length_a   1.000
_cell.length_b   1.000
_cell.length_c   1.000
_cell.angle_alpha   90.00
_cell.angle_beta   90.00
_cell.angle_gamma   90.00
#
_symmetry.space_group_name_H-M   'P 1'
#
loop_
_entity.id
_entity.type
_entity.pdbx_description
1 polymer ?
#
loop_
_entity_poly.entity_id
_entity_poly.type
_entity_poly.pdbx_seq_one_letter_code
_entity_poly.pdbx_strand_id
1 'polypeptide(L)'
;MWDGETAVCDNGAGYCPNPGISVGAVRTGSRFSLGDKVTYRCSSNLVLTGSAERECQSNGVWSGTEPICRQPYSYDFPEDVAPALGASLSHLLGATNPTQKKKNHENGTGTNTYAALDSVHIMMNNQMQRLGMSTAAWQEIRHAIILLTDGKSNMGGSPKLAVDNIKEILNINQQRNDYLDIYAIGVGKLDVDWRELNELGSKKDGERHAFILQDTNALYQVFEHMLDVSQLTDTICGVGNMSANASVQEQTPWHVTIKPKSQETCRGALISDQWVLTAAHCFRHAENSSLWRVTVGDPNSQWGKDFSIEKAVISSGFDVFAKRNQGILEFYGDDIALLKLAQKVKMSTHARPICLPCTVEANLALRRPPGSTCRDHESELLNKLSVPAHFVALNGSKLDINLKIGTEWTSCIQVVSQDKTTFPNLTDVREVVTDQFLCSGTEKDENPCKGESGGAVFLERRYRFFQVGLVSWGLYNPCGNSNKNSRQKAPKGKIPPPRDFHINLFRLQPWLRQHLEGILNFLPL
;
A
#
# COMPACT_ATOMS: atom_id res chain seq x y z
N MET A 1 -26.40 19.53 -4.11
CA MET A 1 -25.75 18.27 -3.66
C MET A 1 -26.13 18.16 -2.19
N TRP A 2 -26.64 17.00 -1.76
CA TRP A 2 -26.96 16.78 -0.35
C TRP A 2 -25.77 16.03 0.27
N ASP A 3 -25.28 16.53 1.39
CA ASP A 3 -24.23 15.94 2.21
C ASP A 3 -24.81 15.34 3.50
N GLY A 4 -24.16 14.33 4.06
CA GLY A 4 -24.59 13.65 5.29
C GLY A 4 -25.64 12.56 5.09
N GLU A 5 -26.20 12.08 6.22
CA GLU A 5 -27.19 10.99 6.27
C GLU A 5 -28.64 11.50 6.11
N THR A 6 -29.57 10.60 5.79
CA THR A 6 -31.00 10.93 5.69
C THR A 6 -31.53 11.44 7.04
N ALA A 7 -32.05 12.67 7.06
CA ALA A 7 -32.68 13.23 8.25
C ALA A 7 -34.00 12.49 8.57
N VAL A 8 -34.12 11.99 9.80
CA VAL A 8 -35.31 11.25 10.27
C VAL A 8 -35.91 11.93 11.49
N CYS A 9 -37.22 12.22 11.44
CA CYS A 9 -38.00 12.62 12.60
C CYS A 9 -38.69 11.37 13.17
N ASP A 10 -38.21 10.88 14.31
CA ASP A 10 -38.76 9.71 14.99
C ASP A 10 -39.28 10.06 16.38
N ASN A 11 -40.44 9.52 16.74
CA ASN A 11 -41.02 9.65 18.08
C ASN A 11 -40.67 8.46 18.99
N GLY A 12 -39.97 7.44 18.47
CA GLY A 12 -39.49 6.29 19.22
C GLY A 12 -40.59 5.35 19.72
N ALA A 13 -41.81 5.45 19.17
CA ALA A 13 -42.96 4.66 19.63
C ALA A 13 -43.12 3.30 18.92
N GLY A 14 -42.36 3.06 17.84
CA GLY A 14 -42.40 1.83 17.04
C GLY A 14 -41.55 0.70 17.63
N TYR A 15 -41.81 -0.54 17.19
CA TYR A 15 -40.93 -1.69 17.50
C TYR A 15 -39.61 -1.58 16.74
N CYS A 16 -39.66 -1.19 15.46
CA CYS A 16 -38.52 -0.71 14.70
C CYS A 16 -38.50 0.84 14.68
N PRO A 17 -37.32 1.46 14.59
CA PRO A 17 -37.21 2.92 14.44
C PRO A 17 -37.84 3.38 13.12
N ASN A 18 -38.20 4.65 13.01
CA ASN A 18 -38.73 5.20 11.75
C ASN A 18 -37.66 5.06 10.64
N PRO A 19 -37.92 4.34 9.53
CA PRO A 19 -36.91 4.04 8.51
C PRO A 19 -36.58 5.24 7.58
N GLY A 20 -37.04 6.44 7.94
CA GLY A 20 -36.76 7.66 7.17
C GLY A 20 -37.39 7.71 5.78
N ILE A 21 -37.17 8.85 5.11
CA ILE A 21 -37.50 9.09 3.70
C ILE A 21 -36.32 9.84 3.08
N SER A 22 -35.50 9.13 2.30
CA SER A 22 -34.35 9.73 1.63
C SER A 22 -34.78 10.78 0.60
N VAL A 23 -33.87 11.70 0.28
CA VAL A 23 -34.15 12.79 -0.64
C VAL A 23 -34.60 12.26 -2.00
N GLY A 24 -35.73 12.75 -2.48
CA GLY A 24 -36.31 12.36 -3.76
C GLY A 24 -37.10 11.04 -3.71
N ALA A 25 -37.10 10.32 -2.59
CA ALA A 25 -37.95 9.14 -2.39
C ALA A 25 -39.34 9.53 -1.84
N VAL A 26 -40.31 8.67 -2.10
CA VAL A 26 -41.66 8.73 -1.55
C VAL A 26 -41.93 7.38 -0.87
N ARG A 27 -42.21 7.40 0.44
CA ARG A 27 -42.54 6.20 1.21
C ARG A 27 -44.04 6.03 1.38
N THR A 28 -44.51 4.80 1.24
CA THR A 28 -45.86 4.36 1.62
C THR A 28 -45.75 3.43 2.82
N GLY A 29 -46.58 3.67 3.84
CA GLY A 29 -46.52 2.97 5.13
C GLY A 29 -46.01 3.86 6.25
N SER A 30 -46.68 3.79 7.40
CA SER A 30 -46.45 4.65 8.58
C SER A 30 -46.53 3.90 9.92
N ARG A 31 -46.67 2.57 9.87
CA ARG A 31 -46.62 1.70 11.06
C ARG A 31 -45.29 0.96 11.09
N PHE A 32 -44.68 0.86 12.27
CA PHE A 32 -43.33 0.31 12.47
C PHE A 32 -43.33 -0.78 13.55
N SER A 33 -44.42 -1.55 13.64
CA SER A 33 -44.54 -2.71 14.53
C SER A 33 -43.85 -3.92 13.90
N LEU A 34 -43.57 -4.95 14.70
CA LEU A 34 -43.03 -6.21 14.21
C LEU A 34 -43.87 -6.77 13.04
N GLY A 35 -43.23 -7.03 11.90
CA GLY A 35 -43.85 -7.53 10.67
C GLY A 35 -44.47 -6.46 9.77
N ASP A 36 -44.51 -5.19 10.19
CA ASP A 36 -44.98 -4.10 9.33
C ASP A 36 -44.00 -3.85 8.17
N LYS A 37 -44.56 -3.46 7.01
CA LYS A 37 -43.82 -3.20 5.78
C LYS A 37 -43.97 -1.76 5.31
N VAL A 38 -42.89 -1.21 4.79
CA VAL A 38 -42.86 0.08 4.10
C VAL A 38 -42.34 -0.08 2.68
N THR A 39 -42.93 0.66 1.75
CA THR A 39 -42.53 0.63 0.33
C THR A 39 -42.05 2.01 -0.12
N TYR A 40 -41.05 2.03 -0.99
CA TYR A 40 -40.41 3.23 -1.48
C TYR A 40 -40.46 3.29 -3.00
N ARG A 41 -40.64 4.51 -3.51
CA ARG A 41 -40.54 4.83 -4.94
C ARG A 41 -39.79 6.13 -5.11
N CYS A 42 -39.04 6.28 -6.20
CA CYS A 42 -38.42 7.56 -6.50
C CYS A 42 -39.38 8.49 -7.25
N SER A 43 -39.26 9.78 -6.95
CA SER A 43 -39.92 10.84 -7.70
C SER A 43 -39.22 11.08 -9.04
N SER A 44 -39.97 11.46 -10.08
CA SER A 44 -39.42 11.78 -11.41
C SER A 44 -38.66 10.60 -12.08
N ASN A 45 -37.72 10.90 -12.97
CA ASN A 45 -36.90 9.96 -13.75
C ASN A 45 -35.69 9.39 -12.94
N LEU A 46 -35.75 9.46 -11.61
CA LEU A 46 -34.70 8.96 -10.73
C LEU A 46 -34.74 7.43 -10.64
N VAL A 47 -33.58 6.82 -10.46
CA VAL A 47 -33.44 5.37 -10.28
C VAL A 47 -33.36 5.06 -8.79
N LEU A 48 -34.17 4.11 -8.34
CA LEU A 48 -34.13 3.60 -6.96
C LEU A 48 -32.96 2.63 -6.82
N THR A 49 -32.04 2.96 -5.92
CA THR A 49 -30.99 2.07 -5.43
C THR A 49 -31.35 1.65 -4.00
N GLY A 50 -30.96 0.46 -3.59
CA GLY A 50 -31.35 -0.14 -2.32
C GLY A 50 -32.66 -0.94 -2.37
N SER A 51 -33.37 -1.04 -1.25
CA SER A 51 -34.58 -1.87 -1.14
C SER A 51 -35.86 -1.08 -1.41
N ALA A 52 -36.65 -1.53 -2.39
CA ALA A 52 -37.96 -0.94 -2.70
C ALA A 52 -39.04 -1.26 -1.65
N GLU A 53 -38.87 -2.34 -0.89
CA GLU A 53 -39.71 -2.70 0.26
C GLU A 53 -38.80 -3.09 1.44
N ARG A 54 -39.15 -2.64 2.65
CA ARG A 54 -38.48 -3.00 3.89
C ARG A 54 -39.51 -3.49 4.91
N GLU A 55 -39.16 -4.52 5.67
CA GLU A 55 -40.01 -5.16 6.69
C GLU A 55 -39.33 -5.07 8.06
N CYS A 56 -40.10 -4.74 9.10
CA CYS A 56 -39.61 -4.69 10.46
C CYS A 56 -39.45 -6.10 11.05
N GLN A 57 -38.21 -6.50 11.33
CA GLN A 57 -37.87 -7.86 11.76
C GLN A 57 -37.87 -8.00 13.28
N SER A 58 -37.84 -9.25 13.78
CA SER A 58 -37.89 -9.60 15.22
C SER A 58 -36.67 -9.20 16.03
N ASN A 59 -35.60 -8.73 15.37
CA ASN A 59 -34.43 -8.14 16.01
C ASN A 59 -34.55 -6.61 16.20
N GLY A 60 -35.70 -6.01 15.83
CA GLY A 60 -35.92 -4.56 15.91
C GLY A 60 -35.26 -3.77 14.77
N VAL A 61 -34.80 -4.45 13.72
CA VAL A 61 -34.10 -3.87 12.57
C VAL A 61 -34.93 -4.04 11.30
N TRP A 62 -34.82 -3.09 10.36
CA TRP A 62 -35.49 -3.19 9.07
C TRP A 62 -34.74 -4.10 8.10
N SER A 63 -35.47 -4.94 7.37
CA SER A 63 -34.89 -5.77 6.32
C SER A 63 -34.34 -4.94 5.15
N GLY A 64 -33.38 -5.52 4.43
CA GLY A 64 -32.79 -4.90 3.26
C GLY A 64 -31.97 -3.64 3.59
N THR A 65 -31.65 -2.85 2.57
CA THR A 65 -30.82 -1.64 2.70
C THR A 65 -31.65 -0.37 2.46
N GLU A 66 -31.22 0.77 3.00
CA GLU A 66 -31.90 2.06 2.83
C GLU A 66 -32.01 2.42 1.33
N PRO A 67 -33.20 2.83 0.85
CA PRO A 67 -33.37 3.24 -0.53
C PRO A 67 -32.84 4.65 -0.79
N ILE A 68 -32.09 4.82 -1.88
CA ILE A 68 -31.56 6.11 -2.33
C ILE A 68 -32.00 6.35 -3.77
N CYS A 69 -32.51 7.55 -4.05
CA CYS A 69 -32.92 7.97 -5.39
C CYS A 69 -31.80 8.71 -6.10
N ARG A 70 -31.35 8.19 -7.25
CA ARG A 70 -30.17 8.68 -7.96
C ARG A 70 -30.49 9.11 -9.39
N GLN A 71 -29.73 10.07 -9.89
CA GLN A 71 -29.73 10.41 -11.31
C GLN A 71 -29.05 9.30 -12.11
N PRO A 72 -29.48 8.99 -13.34
CA PRO A 72 -28.87 7.92 -14.14
C PRO A 72 -27.34 8.07 -14.35
N TYR A 73 -26.85 9.30 -14.39
CA TYR A 73 -25.44 9.65 -14.59
C TYR A 73 -24.65 9.84 -13.28
N SER A 74 -25.23 9.53 -12.11
CA SER A 74 -24.49 9.61 -10.84
C SER A 74 -23.48 8.48 -10.73
N TYR A 75 -22.34 8.78 -10.11
CA TYR A 75 -21.27 7.84 -9.78
C TYR A 75 -20.89 8.02 -8.30
N ASP A 76 -20.20 7.03 -7.75
CA ASP A 76 -19.65 7.02 -6.39
C ASP A 76 -18.18 7.46 -6.42
N PHE A 77 -17.73 8.13 -5.36
CA PHE A 77 -16.33 8.44 -5.17
C PHE A 77 -15.60 7.24 -4.54
N PRO A 78 -14.31 7.03 -4.86
CA PRO A 78 -13.54 5.92 -4.32
C PRO A 78 -13.52 5.86 -2.78
N GLU A 79 -13.48 7.02 -2.13
CA GLU A 79 -13.55 7.19 -0.68
C GLU A 79 -14.87 6.71 -0.05
N ASP A 80 -15.98 6.70 -0.80
CA ASP A 80 -17.27 6.19 -0.33
C ASP A 80 -17.41 4.68 -0.52
N VAL A 81 -16.81 4.15 -1.59
CA VAL A 81 -16.91 2.72 -1.96
C VAL A 81 -15.96 1.87 -1.13
N ALA A 82 -14.79 2.41 -0.78
CA ALA A 82 -13.75 1.66 -0.10
C ALA A 82 -14.14 1.18 1.32
N PRO A 83 -14.72 1.99 2.22
CA PRO A 83 -15.15 1.52 3.52
C PRO A 83 -16.17 0.37 3.43
N ALA A 84 -17.08 0.44 2.46
CA ALA A 84 -18.13 -0.55 2.26
C ALA A 84 -17.60 -1.92 1.78
N LEU A 85 -16.53 -1.94 0.99
CA LEU A 85 -15.83 -3.17 0.62
C LEU A 85 -14.82 -3.62 1.71
N GLY A 86 -14.19 -2.68 2.40
CA GLY A 86 -13.20 -2.93 3.45
C GLY A 86 -13.77 -3.74 4.62
N ALA A 87 -15.02 -3.49 5.02
CA ALA A 87 -15.71 -4.26 6.05
C ALA A 87 -15.74 -5.77 5.75
N SER A 88 -16.05 -6.16 4.51
CA SER A 88 -16.13 -7.57 4.10
C SER A 88 -14.81 -8.21 3.67
N LEU A 89 -13.79 -7.40 3.34
CA LEU A 89 -12.49 -7.89 2.84
C LEU A 89 -11.34 -7.73 3.85
N SER A 90 -11.57 -7.09 4.99
CA SER A 90 -10.61 -6.87 6.09
C SER A 90 -9.81 -8.12 6.47
N HIS A 91 -10.44 -9.30 6.47
CA HIS A 91 -9.79 -10.58 6.79
C HIS A 91 -9.14 -11.32 5.61
N LEU A 92 -9.40 -10.92 4.36
CA LEU A 92 -8.94 -11.61 3.14
C LEU A 92 -7.63 -11.04 2.57
N LEU A 93 -7.27 -9.80 2.92
CA LEU A 93 -6.11 -9.08 2.38
C LEU A 93 -4.75 -9.70 2.78
N GLY A 94 -4.74 -10.64 3.75
CA GLY A 94 -3.57 -11.42 4.15
C GLY A 94 -3.47 -12.83 3.53
N ALA A 95 -4.49 -13.30 2.81
CA ALA A 95 -4.61 -14.71 2.47
C ALA A 95 -5.21 -14.96 1.07
N THR A 96 -4.52 -14.58 0.00
CA THR A 96 -4.79 -15.20 -1.32
C THR A 96 -3.52 -15.36 -2.18
N ASN A 97 -3.24 -16.61 -2.56
CA ASN A 97 -2.46 -16.92 -3.74
C ASN A 97 -3.41 -16.86 -4.95
N PRO A 98 -3.24 -15.96 -5.93
CA PRO A 98 -4.08 -15.94 -7.11
C PRO A 98 -3.71 -17.12 -8.01
N THR A 99 -4.37 -18.27 -7.83
CA THR A 99 -4.37 -19.35 -8.81
C THR A 99 -5.55 -19.18 -9.75
N GLN A 100 -5.40 -18.41 -10.82
CA GLN A 100 -6.25 -18.57 -12.01
C GLN A 100 -5.52 -18.10 -13.28
N LYS A 101 -5.42 -19.01 -14.26
CA LYS A 101 -4.99 -18.70 -15.62
C LYS A 101 -6.13 -17.97 -16.33
N LYS A 102 -5.90 -16.72 -16.75
CA LYS A 102 -6.77 -16.02 -17.71
C LYS A 102 -6.77 -16.80 -19.03
N LYS A 103 -7.93 -17.32 -19.45
CA LYS A 103 -8.21 -17.60 -20.85
C LYS A 103 -8.82 -16.34 -21.45
N ASN A 104 -8.23 -15.81 -22.50
CA ASN A 104 -8.88 -14.75 -23.26
C ASN A 104 -10.09 -15.35 -24.00
N HIS A 105 -11.22 -14.65 -23.97
CA HIS A 105 -12.37 -15.02 -24.81
C HIS A 105 -12.03 -14.71 -26.26
N GLU A 106 -11.73 -15.72 -27.07
CA GLU A 106 -11.25 -15.50 -28.45
C GLU A 106 -12.37 -15.11 -29.44
N ASN A 107 -13.65 -15.41 -29.20
CA ASN A 107 -14.75 -15.16 -30.17
C ASN A 107 -16.14 -14.78 -29.60
N GLY A 108 -16.32 -14.64 -28.28
CA GLY A 108 -17.63 -14.38 -27.65
C GLY A 108 -17.67 -13.05 -26.90
N THR A 109 -18.31 -12.04 -27.49
CA THR A 109 -18.41 -10.68 -26.91
C THR A 109 -19.75 -10.42 -26.19
N GLY A 110 -20.63 -11.41 -26.10
CA GLY A 110 -21.91 -11.30 -25.37
C GLY A 110 -21.71 -11.25 -23.86
N THR A 111 -22.67 -10.66 -23.14
CA THR A 111 -22.64 -10.51 -21.68
C THR A 111 -23.62 -11.49 -21.06
N ASN A 112 -23.11 -12.63 -20.58
CA ASN A 112 -23.90 -13.67 -19.91
C ASN A 112 -23.61 -13.69 -18.40
N THR A 113 -24.20 -12.76 -17.67
CA THR A 113 -23.96 -12.64 -16.22
C THR A 113 -24.51 -13.84 -15.45
N TYR A 114 -25.61 -14.45 -15.91
CA TYR A 114 -26.15 -15.68 -15.32
C TYR A 114 -25.12 -16.81 -15.33
N ALA A 115 -24.53 -17.12 -16.49
CA ALA A 115 -23.56 -18.21 -16.60
C ALA A 115 -22.27 -17.96 -15.80
N ALA A 116 -21.87 -16.69 -15.66
CA ALA A 116 -20.73 -16.32 -14.82
C ALA A 116 -21.00 -16.62 -13.34
N LEU A 117 -22.18 -16.26 -12.83
CA LEU A 117 -22.61 -16.57 -11.46
C LEU A 117 -22.86 -18.06 -11.25
N ASP A 118 -23.44 -18.75 -12.24
CA ASP A 118 -23.65 -20.20 -12.18
C ASP A 118 -22.31 -20.96 -12.09
N SER A 119 -21.26 -20.46 -12.73
CA SER A 119 -19.90 -21.00 -12.55
C SER A 119 -19.42 -20.90 -11.10
N VAL A 120 -19.73 -19.81 -10.40
CA VAL A 120 -19.42 -19.64 -8.97
C VAL A 120 -20.27 -20.60 -8.13
N HIS A 121 -21.56 -20.74 -8.43
CA HIS A 121 -22.43 -21.73 -7.78
C HIS A 121 -21.87 -23.15 -7.91
N ILE A 122 -21.44 -23.55 -9.11
CA ILE A 122 -20.81 -24.86 -9.35
C ILE A 122 -19.52 -25.03 -8.54
N MET A 123 -18.68 -23.99 -8.46
CA MET A 123 -17.47 -23.99 -7.65
C MET A 123 -17.79 -24.25 -6.16
N MET A 124 -18.78 -23.54 -5.62
CA MET A 124 -19.24 -23.71 -4.23
C MET A 124 -19.79 -25.12 -4.00
N ASN A 125 -20.60 -25.64 -4.93
CA ASN A 125 -21.15 -26.99 -4.83
C ASN A 125 -20.05 -28.06 -4.81
N ASN A 126 -19.07 -27.96 -5.70
CA ASN A 126 -17.93 -28.88 -5.73
C ASN A 126 -17.13 -28.84 -4.43
N GLN A 127 -16.94 -27.65 -3.85
CA GLN A 127 -16.25 -27.49 -2.57
C GLN A 127 -17.05 -28.08 -1.42
N MET A 128 -18.36 -27.83 -1.36
CA MET A 128 -19.27 -28.41 -0.37
C MET A 128 -19.26 -29.94 -0.41
N GLN A 129 -19.34 -30.54 -1.61
CA GLN A 129 -19.26 -31.99 -1.79
C GLN A 129 -17.93 -32.57 -1.29
N ARG A 130 -16.84 -31.83 -1.44
CA ARG A 130 -15.50 -32.24 -1.00
C ARG A 130 -15.30 -32.14 0.52
N LEU A 131 -15.79 -31.06 1.13
CA LEU A 131 -15.63 -30.80 2.58
C LEU A 131 -16.71 -31.46 3.43
N GLY A 132 -17.84 -31.82 2.82
CA GLY A 132 -19.02 -32.36 3.49
C GLY A 132 -19.92 -31.25 4.05
N MET A 133 -21.20 -31.27 3.65
CA MET A 133 -22.17 -30.22 3.98
C MET A 133 -22.35 -29.99 5.49
N SER A 134 -22.27 -31.05 6.31
CA SER A 134 -22.49 -30.96 7.76
C SER A 134 -21.23 -30.67 8.57
N THR A 135 -20.07 -30.50 7.94
CA THR A 135 -18.81 -30.29 8.66
C THR A 135 -18.59 -28.82 8.98
N ALA A 136 -17.92 -28.54 10.10
CA ALA A 136 -17.49 -27.19 10.46
C ALA A 136 -16.64 -26.55 9.36
N ALA A 137 -15.83 -27.35 8.67
CA ALA A 137 -14.98 -26.89 7.56
C ALA A 137 -15.74 -26.24 6.41
N TRP A 138 -17.00 -26.65 6.13
CA TRP A 138 -17.87 -25.97 5.18
C TRP A 138 -18.70 -24.86 5.85
N GLN A 139 -19.29 -25.16 7.00
CA GLN A 139 -20.25 -24.28 7.67
C GLN A 139 -19.66 -22.94 8.14
N GLU A 140 -18.34 -22.90 8.37
CA GLU A 140 -17.59 -21.69 8.79
C GLU A 140 -17.13 -20.80 7.61
N ILE A 141 -17.21 -21.27 6.36
CA ILE A 141 -16.73 -20.51 5.20
C ILE A 141 -17.66 -19.34 4.91
N ARG A 142 -17.10 -18.13 4.87
CA ARG A 142 -17.78 -16.91 4.40
C ARG A 142 -17.43 -16.66 2.94
N HIS A 143 -18.43 -16.23 2.16
CA HIS A 143 -18.29 -16.06 0.72
C HIS A 143 -18.49 -14.59 0.34
N ALA A 144 -17.52 -14.02 -0.37
CA ALA A 144 -17.63 -12.69 -0.96
C ALA A 144 -17.46 -12.80 -2.48
N ILE A 145 -18.45 -12.33 -3.23
CA ILE A 145 -18.45 -12.30 -4.70
C ILE A 145 -18.35 -10.84 -5.14
N ILE A 146 -17.39 -10.53 -6.00
CA ILE A 146 -17.22 -9.18 -6.57
C ILE A 146 -17.40 -9.28 -8.08
N LEU A 147 -18.45 -8.64 -8.59
CA LEU A 147 -18.76 -8.54 -10.01
C LEU A 147 -18.39 -7.15 -10.50
N LEU A 148 -17.43 -7.09 -11.43
CA LEU A 148 -17.11 -5.88 -12.18
C LEU A 148 -17.81 -5.97 -13.53
N THR A 149 -18.88 -5.20 -13.73
CA THR A 149 -19.74 -5.27 -14.92
C THR A 149 -20.46 -3.95 -15.15
N ASP A 150 -20.80 -3.63 -16.40
CA ASP A 150 -21.67 -2.51 -16.74
C ASP A 150 -23.16 -2.79 -16.46
N GLY A 151 -23.49 -3.99 -15.98
CA GLY A 151 -24.86 -4.38 -15.64
C GLY A 151 -25.75 -4.62 -16.86
N LYS A 152 -25.19 -4.92 -18.04
CA LYS A 152 -25.96 -5.11 -19.27
C LYS A 152 -25.96 -6.57 -19.71
N SER A 153 -26.50 -7.45 -18.90
CA SER A 153 -26.66 -8.84 -19.30
C SER A 153 -27.64 -8.93 -20.47
N ASN A 154 -27.20 -9.51 -21.59
CA ASN A 154 -27.99 -9.62 -22.82
C ASN A 154 -28.23 -11.07 -23.26
N MET A 155 -27.74 -12.05 -22.49
CA MET A 155 -27.94 -13.47 -22.72
C MET A 155 -27.92 -14.28 -21.42
N GLY A 156 -28.44 -15.51 -21.46
CA GLY A 156 -28.45 -16.43 -20.32
C GLY A 156 -29.61 -16.27 -19.35
N GLY A 157 -30.53 -15.33 -19.59
CA GLY A 157 -31.68 -15.07 -18.72
C GLY A 157 -31.33 -14.17 -17.54
N SER A 158 -32.19 -14.16 -16.52
CA SER A 158 -32.02 -13.29 -15.35
C SER A 158 -30.87 -13.76 -14.45
N PRO A 159 -29.84 -12.93 -14.21
CA PRO A 159 -28.75 -13.27 -13.30
C PRO A 159 -29.20 -13.50 -11.84
N LYS A 160 -30.33 -12.93 -11.44
CA LYS A 160 -30.93 -13.12 -10.11
C LYS A 160 -31.18 -14.59 -9.80
N LEU A 161 -31.57 -15.39 -10.79
CA LEU A 161 -31.81 -16.82 -10.58
C LEU A 161 -30.53 -17.54 -10.11
N ALA A 162 -29.37 -17.17 -10.64
CA ALA A 162 -28.10 -17.72 -10.19
C ALA A 162 -27.73 -17.26 -8.76
N VAL A 163 -28.04 -16.01 -8.42
CA VAL A 163 -27.89 -15.50 -7.03
C VAL A 163 -28.76 -16.30 -6.06
N ASP A 164 -30.00 -16.61 -6.44
CA ASP A 164 -30.91 -17.39 -5.60
C ASP A 164 -30.42 -18.83 -5.40
N ASN A 165 -29.88 -19.47 -6.45
CA ASN A 165 -29.23 -20.78 -6.33
C ASN A 165 -28.02 -20.76 -5.37
N ILE A 166 -27.21 -19.69 -5.41
CA ILE A 166 -26.09 -19.51 -4.47
C ILE A 166 -26.60 -19.36 -3.03
N LYS A 167 -27.67 -18.61 -2.80
CA LYS A 167 -28.26 -18.47 -1.46
C LYS A 167 -28.80 -19.80 -0.95
N GLU A 168 -29.41 -20.60 -1.82
CA GLU A 168 -29.96 -21.91 -1.47
C GLU A 168 -28.86 -22.87 -1.00
N ILE A 169 -27.77 -23.02 -1.76
CA ILE A 169 -26.68 -23.94 -1.39
C ILE A 169 -25.94 -23.52 -0.12
N LEU A 170 -25.86 -22.21 0.14
CA LEU A 170 -25.26 -21.66 1.36
C LEU A 170 -26.22 -21.61 2.56
N ASN A 171 -27.50 -22.00 2.36
CA ASN A 171 -28.58 -21.92 3.34
C ASN A 171 -28.68 -20.53 3.98
N ILE A 172 -28.70 -19.48 3.14
CA ILE A 172 -28.76 -18.09 3.61
C ILE A 172 -30.15 -17.78 4.16
N ASN A 173 -30.19 -17.37 5.42
CA ASN A 173 -31.38 -16.94 6.15
C ASN A 173 -31.00 -15.78 7.10
N GLN A 174 -31.95 -15.31 7.92
CA GLN A 174 -31.70 -14.20 8.86
C GLN A 174 -30.50 -14.43 9.80
N GLN A 175 -30.24 -15.68 10.21
CA GLN A 175 -29.16 -16.03 11.13
C GLN A 175 -27.82 -16.28 10.41
N ARG A 176 -27.84 -16.51 9.09
CA ARG A 176 -26.67 -16.78 8.26
C ARG A 176 -26.41 -15.69 7.20
N ASN A 177 -26.98 -14.51 7.38
CA ASN A 177 -26.86 -13.40 6.42
C ASN A 177 -25.40 -12.95 6.20
N ASP A 178 -24.55 -13.11 7.22
CA ASP A 178 -23.14 -12.70 7.18
C ASP A 178 -22.22 -13.66 6.42
N TYR A 179 -22.74 -14.78 5.93
CA TYR A 179 -21.96 -15.80 5.21
C TYR A 179 -21.90 -15.58 3.70
N LEU A 180 -22.63 -14.58 3.18
CA LEU A 180 -22.63 -14.21 1.76
C LEU A 180 -22.69 -12.69 1.59
N ASP A 181 -21.73 -12.15 0.86
CA ASP A 181 -21.73 -10.80 0.32
C ASP A 181 -21.57 -10.84 -1.20
N ILE A 182 -22.42 -10.11 -1.92
CA ILE A 182 -22.34 -9.95 -3.38
C ILE A 182 -22.22 -8.47 -3.68
N TYR A 183 -21.07 -8.06 -4.20
CA TYR A 183 -20.79 -6.71 -4.64
C TYR A 183 -20.89 -6.60 -6.16
N ALA A 184 -21.68 -5.64 -6.64
CA ALA A 184 -21.83 -5.33 -8.06
C ALA A 184 -21.30 -3.92 -8.34
N ILE A 185 -20.17 -3.81 -9.04
CA ILE A 185 -19.47 -2.55 -9.26
C ILE A 185 -19.44 -2.26 -10.77
N GLY A 186 -20.14 -1.19 -11.14
CA GLY A 186 -20.08 -0.57 -12.46
C GLY A 186 -18.77 0.17 -12.65
N VAL A 187 -18.03 -0.14 -13.73
CA VAL A 187 -16.78 0.57 -14.05
C VAL A 187 -16.86 1.09 -15.48
N GLY A 188 -16.86 2.42 -15.64
CA GLY A 188 -16.79 3.04 -16.96
C GLY A 188 -17.66 4.28 -17.13
N LYS A 189 -17.53 4.92 -18.30
CA LYS A 189 -18.19 6.20 -18.61
C LYS A 189 -19.68 6.00 -18.89
N LEU A 190 -20.49 6.24 -17.85
CA LEU A 190 -21.88 6.72 -17.88
C LEU A 190 -22.95 5.83 -18.52
N ASP A 191 -22.60 4.66 -19.05
CA ASP A 191 -23.57 3.75 -19.67
C ASP A 191 -23.60 2.41 -18.93
N VAL A 192 -23.98 2.49 -17.65
CA VAL A 192 -24.09 1.37 -16.71
C VAL A 192 -25.54 1.22 -16.28
N ASP A 193 -26.06 0.00 -16.25
CA ASP A 193 -27.42 -0.26 -15.77
C ASP A 193 -27.46 -0.38 -14.25
N TRP A 194 -27.84 0.72 -13.59
CA TRP A 194 -28.05 0.76 -12.14
C TRP A 194 -29.04 -0.27 -11.63
N ARG A 195 -30.07 -0.66 -12.42
CA ARG A 195 -31.11 -1.57 -11.95
C ARG A 195 -30.57 -2.97 -11.83
N GLU A 196 -29.82 -3.45 -12.83
CA GLU A 196 -29.22 -4.78 -12.78
C GLU A 196 -28.17 -4.86 -11.66
N LEU A 197 -27.29 -3.85 -11.53
CA LEU A 197 -26.32 -3.80 -10.42
C LEU A 197 -27.01 -3.81 -9.06
N ASN A 198 -28.09 -3.04 -8.90
CA ASN A 198 -28.86 -3.02 -7.66
C ASN A 198 -29.58 -4.36 -7.42
N GLU A 199 -30.02 -5.07 -8.44
CA GLU A 199 -30.65 -6.40 -8.28
C GLU A 199 -29.64 -7.46 -7.84
N LEU A 200 -28.40 -7.38 -8.34
CA LEU A 200 -27.31 -8.32 -8.03
C LEU A 200 -26.71 -8.09 -6.64
N GLY A 201 -26.49 -6.83 -6.25
CA GLY A 201 -25.85 -6.50 -4.99
C GLY A 201 -26.67 -6.93 -3.76
N SER A 202 -26.00 -7.41 -2.72
CA SER A 202 -26.63 -7.76 -1.44
C SER A 202 -27.49 -6.63 -0.86
N LYS A 203 -28.51 -7.00 -0.08
CA LYS A 203 -29.43 -6.07 0.59
C LYS A 203 -29.34 -6.29 2.10
N LYS A 204 -28.42 -5.57 2.75
CA LYS A 204 -28.19 -5.62 4.19
C LYS A 204 -28.41 -4.24 4.80
N ASP A 205 -28.95 -4.21 6.02
CA ASP A 205 -29.21 -2.94 6.69
C ASP A 205 -27.89 -2.22 7.00
N GLY A 206 -27.87 -0.90 6.82
CA GLY A 206 -26.66 -0.08 7.02
C GLY A 206 -25.54 -0.29 6.00
N GLU A 207 -25.68 -1.20 5.02
CA GLU A 207 -24.61 -1.52 4.07
C GLU A 207 -25.02 -1.29 2.61
N ARG A 208 -24.03 -0.99 1.77
CA ARG A 208 -24.17 -0.84 0.32
C ARG A 208 -23.33 -1.87 -0.40
N HIS A 209 -23.91 -2.48 -1.43
CA HIS A 209 -23.22 -3.49 -2.26
C HIS A 209 -23.33 -3.25 -3.77
N ALA A 210 -23.90 -2.12 -4.17
CA ALA A 210 -23.97 -1.68 -5.57
C ALA A 210 -23.34 -0.30 -5.71
N PHE A 211 -22.35 -0.20 -6.59
CA PHE A 211 -21.52 1.00 -6.79
C PHE A 211 -21.27 1.27 -8.25
N ILE A 212 -21.03 2.54 -8.60
CA ILE A 212 -20.53 2.92 -9.93
C ILE A 212 -19.29 3.78 -9.77
N LEU A 213 -18.26 3.43 -10.50
CA LEU A 213 -17.00 4.14 -10.57
C LEU A 213 -16.81 4.68 -11.98
N GLN A 214 -16.29 5.91 -12.06
CA GLN A 214 -16.15 6.62 -13.34
C GLN A 214 -15.25 5.88 -14.34
N ASP A 215 -14.20 5.25 -13.84
CA ASP A 215 -13.19 4.56 -14.62
C ASP A 215 -12.42 3.53 -13.80
N THR A 216 -11.49 2.83 -14.45
CA THR A 216 -10.63 1.83 -13.83
C THR A 216 -9.64 2.43 -12.83
N ASN A 217 -9.31 3.72 -12.94
CA ASN A 217 -8.43 4.40 -11.98
C ASN A 217 -9.18 4.67 -10.67
N ALA A 218 -10.46 5.03 -10.73
CA ALA A 218 -11.33 5.12 -9.56
C ALA A 218 -11.44 3.76 -8.85
N LEU A 219 -11.57 2.65 -9.59
CA LEU A 219 -11.52 1.29 -9.01
C LEU A 219 -10.20 1.00 -8.31
N TYR A 220 -9.09 1.40 -8.92
CA TYR A 220 -7.79 1.27 -8.26
C TYR A 220 -7.74 2.04 -6.94
N GLN A 221 -8.21 3.30 -6.93
CA GLN A 221 -8.28 4.11 -5.71
C GLN A 221 -9.17 3.47 -4.64
N VAL A 222 -10.27 2.81 -5.00
CA VAL A 222 -11.11 2.06 -4.05
C VAL A 222 -10.28 1.01 -3.32
N PHE A 223 -9.53 0.17 -4.06
CA PHE A 223 -8.70 -0.85 -3.42
C PHE A 223 -7.59 -0.25 -2.55
N GLU A 224 -7.03 0.90 -2.91
CA GLU A 224 -6.06 1.61 -2.08
C GLU A 224 -6.67 2.14 -0.77
N HIS A 225 -7.87 2.72 -0.83
CA HIS A 225 -8.59 3.19 0.36
C HIS A 225 -9.13 2.02 1.22
N MET A 226 -9.41 0.86 0.60
CA MET A 226 -9.85 -0.37 1.28
C MET A 226 -8.75 -1.04 2.07
N LEU A 227 -7.49 -0.87 1.64
CA LEU A 227 -6.33 -1.17 2.44
C LEU A 227 -6.30 -0.13 3.57
N ASP A 228 -7.27 -0.18 4.48
CA ASP A 228 -7.27 0.61 5.69
C ASP A 228 -6.14 0.11 6.58
N VAL A 229 -4.96 0.64 6.27
CA VAL A 229 -3.74 0.35 7.00
C VAL A 229 -3.90 0.76 8.46
N SER A 230 -4.87 1.59 8.85
CA SER A 230 -5.04 1.96 10.26
C SER A 230 -5.41 0.76 11.15
N GLN A 231 -6.11 -0.26 10.60
CA GLN A 231 -6.44 -1.51 11.32
C GLN A 231 -5.36 -2.58 11.21
N LEU A 232 -4.42 -2.46 10.25
CA LEU A 232 -3.23 -3.31 10.14
C LEU A 232 -2.19 -2.88 11.19
N THR A 233 -2.40 -3.27 12.45
CA THR A 233 -1.41 -3.05 13.53
C THR A 233 -0.21 -3.98 13.47
N ASP A 234 -0.25 -4.99 12.59
CA ASP A 234 0.85 -5.91 12.35
C ASP A 234 2.04 -5.22 11.66
N THR A 235 3.25 -5.76 11.86
CA THR A 235 4.51 -5.23 11.32
C THR A 235 4.69 -5.53 9.82
N ILE A 236 3.62 -5.40 9.02
CA ILE A 236 3.67 -5.55 7.57
C ILE A 236 4.60 -4.49 6.96
N CYS A 237 5.57 -4.95 6.18
CA CYS A 237 6.60 -4.08 5.61
C CYS A 237 6.16 -3.37 4.33
N GLY A 238 6.77 -2.25 3.97
CA GLY A 238 6.68 -1.65 2.64
C GLY A 238 5.27 -1.28 2.21
N VAL A 239 4.41 -0.89 3.15
CA VAL A 239 3.09 -0.34 2.86
C VAL A 239 3.15 1.17 3.07
N GLY A 240 2.69 1.94 2.09
CA GLY A 240 2.59 3.39 2.13
C GLY A 240 1.39 3.84 1.30
N ASN A 241 0.89 5.04 1.56
CA ASN A 241 -0.27 5.61 0.87
C ASN A 241 0.14 6.15 -0.51
N MET A 242 -0.52 5.70 -1.58
CA MET A 242 -0.21 6.13 -2.95
C MET A 242 -1.02 7.36 -3.41
N SER A 243 -1.95 7.84 -2.58
CA SER A 243 -2.73 9.04 -2.89
C SER A 243 -1.87 10.29 -2.90
N ALA A 244 -2.04 11.11 -3.94
CA ALA A 244 -1.41 12.43 -4.04
C ALA A 244 -1.88 13.38 -2.91
N ASN A 245 -3.05 13.11 -2.32
CA ASN A 245 -3.61 13.92 -1.23
C ASN A 245 -3.13 13.46 0.15
N ALA A 246 -2.44 12.32 0.26
CA ALA A 246 -1.89 11.84 1.52
C ALA A 246 -0.71 12.70 1.97
N SER A 247 -0.50 12.80 3.28
CA SER A 247 0.68 13.48 3.81
C SER A 247 1.97 12.78 3.37
N VAL A 248 3.07 13.54 3.30
CA VAL A 248 4.39 13.00 2.91
C VAL A 248 4.83 11.80 3.78
N GLN A 249 4.45 11.82 5.07
CA GLN A 249 4.76 10.74 6.01
C GLN A 249 3.88 9.51 5.76
N GLU A 250 2.61 9.66 5.39
CA GLU A 250 1.75 8.53 5.01
C GLU A 250 2.20 7.88 3.71
N GLN A 251 2.76 8.66 2.78
CA GLN A 251 3.33 8.14 1.54
C GLN A 251 4.61 7.32 1.80
N THR A 252 5.37 7.68 2.84
CA THR A 252 6.66 7.04 3.18
C THR A 252 6.80 6.76 4.69
N PRO A 253 5.95 5.90 5.29
CA PRO A 253 5.84 5.75 6.74
C PRO A 253 7.05 5.07 7.41
N TRP A 254 7.97 4.52 6.63
CA TRP A 254 9.27 4.06 7.14
C TRP A 254 10.27 5.18 7.36
N HIS A 255 10.06 6.35 6.76
CA HIS A 255 11.01 7.45 6.81
C HIS A 255 11.16 7.99 8.23
N VAL A 256 12.40 8.15 8.68
CA VAL A 256 12.73 8.74 9.98
C VAL A 256 13.80 9.82 9.85
N THR A 257 13.78 10.77 10.79
CA THR A 257 14.82 11.81 10.90
C THR A 257 15.73 11.50 12.08
N ILE A 258 17.04 11.54 11.86
CA ILE A 258 18.05 11.26 12.88
C ILE A 258 18.76 12.56 13.24
N LYS A 259 18.78 12.88 14.53
CA LYS A 259 19.37 14.10 15.08
C LYS A 259 20.55 13.75 15.99
N PRO A 260 21.77 13.61 15.43
CA PRO A 260 22.99 13.61 16.23
C PRO A 260 23.22 15.03 16.77
N LYS A 261 23.39 15.20 18.09
CA LYS A 261 23.39 16.52 18.78
C LYS A 261 24.31 17.57 18.16
N SER A 262 25.47 17.17 17.64
CA SER A 262 26.54 18.06 17.15
C SER A 262 26.75 18.07 15.63
N GLN A 263 25.88 17.39 14.86
CA GLN A 263 26.06 17.20 13.42
C GLN A 263 24.83 17.55 12.58
N GLU A 264 25.02 17.58 11.27
CA GLU A 264 23.93 17.65 10.30
C GLU A 264 22.94 16.50 10.51
N THR A 265 21.64 16.79 10.35
CA THR A 265 20.59 15.78 10.46
C THR A 265 20.77 14.72 9.37
N CYS A 266 20.66 13.45 9.73
CA CYS A 266 20.56 12.35 8.76
C CYS A 266 19.12 11.85 8.63
N ARG A 267 18.90 10.93 7.69
CA ARG A 267 17.67 10.17 7.55
C ARG A 267 17.93 8.69 7.82
N GLY A 268 16.86 7.92 7.90
CA GLY A 268 16.91 6.47 8.03
C GLY A 268 15.59 5.86 7.61
N ALA A 269 15.50 4.54 7.74
CA ALA A 269 14.26 3.81 7.55
C ALA A 269 13.98 2.86 8.72
N LEU A 270 12.74 2.85 9.20
CA LEU A 270 12.25 1.75 10.03
C LEU A 270 12.28 0.45 9.23
N ILE A 271 12.89 -0.57 9.81
CA ILE A 271 12.96 -1.93 9.22
C ILE A 271 12.27 -2.97 10.11
N SER A 272 11.92 -2.60 11.34
CA SER A 272 11.04 -3.35 12.25
C SER A 272 10.32 -2.37 13.19
N ASP A 273 9.63 -2.87 14.21
CA ASP A 273 9.01 -2.04 15.25
C ASP A 273 9.99 -1.36 16.20
N GLN A 274 11.27 -1.71 16.17
CA GLN A 274 12.27 -1.17 17.11
C GLN A 274 13.62 -0.86 16.47
N TRP A 275 13.83 -1.20 15.20
CA TRP A 275 15.11 -1.00 14.51
C TRP A 275 15.01 -0.04 13.32
N VAL A 276 15.99 0.85 13.24
CA VAL A 276 16.19 1.79 12.15
C VAL A 276 17.51 1.49 11.44
N LEU A 277 17.46 1.46 10.12
CA LEU A 277 18.63 1.36 9.25
C LEU A 277 19.04 2.75 8.73
N THR A 278 20.33 3.05 8.76
CA THR A 278 20.89 4.34 8.32
C THR A 278 22.38 4.21 7.93
N ALA A 279 23.03 5.31 7.57
CA ALA A 279 24.45 5.37 7.22
C ALA A 279 25.35 5.48 8.47
N ALA A 280 26.54 4.90 8.42
CA ALA A 280 27.52 4.95 9.51
C ALA A 280 28.16 6.33 9.67
N HIS A 281 28.43 7.03 8.57
CA HIS A 281 29.13 8.32 8.57
C HIS A 281 28.37 9.42 9.34
N CYS A 282 27.05 9.26 9.52
CA CYS A 282 26.20 10.11 10.36
C CYS A 282 26.66 10.18 11.83
N PHE A 283 27.52 9.25 12.26
CA PHE A 283 27.99 9.14 13.64
C PHE A 283 29.51 9.37 13.79
N ARG A 284 30.20 9.90 12.76
CA ARG A 284 31.67 10.09 12.70
C ARG A 284 32.28 10.87 13.88
N HIS A 285 31.56 11.84 14.46
CA HIS A 285 32.03 12.68 15.57
C HIS A 285 31.18 12.52 16.82
N ALA A 286 30.48 11.39 16.92
CA ALA A 286 29.34 11.33 17.80
C ALA A 286 29.75 11.20 19.28
N GLU A 287 29.34 12.22 20.04
CA GLU A 287 29.20 12.18 21.50
C GLU A 287 28.35 10.99 21.93
N ASN A 288 28.37 10.67 23.22
CA ASN A 288 27.60 9.60 23.87
C ASN A 288 26.22 9.37 23.22
N SER A 289 25.94 8.14 22.79
CA SER A 289 24.72 7.73 22.05
C SER A 289 23.41 8.07 22.77
N SER A 290 23.45 8.27 24.09
CA SER A 290 22.34 8.77 24.89
C SER A 290 21.76 10.12 24.43
N LEU A 291 22.56 10.92 23.73
CA LEU A 291 22.19 12.25 23.23
C LEU A 291 21.52 12.22 21.85
N TRP A 292 21.54 11.07 21.18
CA TRP A 292 20.95 10.95 19.84
C TRP A 292 19.44 10.75 19.96
N ARG A 293 18.72 11.30 18.98
CA ARG A 293 17.26 11.17 18.87
C ARG A 293 16.88 10.73 17.47
N VAL A 294 15.86 9.88 17.39
CA VAL A 294 15.23 9.47 16.14
C VAL A 294 13.77 9.94 16.17
N THR A 295 13.39 10.78 15.21
CA THR A 295 12.01 11.22 15.03
C THR A 295 11.32 10.29 14.04
N VAL A 296 10.27 9.62 14.48
CA VAL A 296 9.42 8.70 13.70
C VAL A 296 8.07 9.37 13.43
N GLY A 297 7.40 9.07 12.32
CA GLY A 297 6.05 9.59 12.07
C GLY A 297 5.04 9.24 13.16
N ASP A 298 4.08 10.13 13.42
CA ASP A 298 3.02 9.94 14.42
C ASP A 298 1.70 10.52 13.86
N PRO A 299 0.59 9.77 13.83
CA PRO A 299 -0.69 10.28 13.34
C PRO A 299 -1.22 11.48 14.12
N ASN A 300 -0.78 11.66 15.37
CA ASN A 300 -1.24 12.74 16.25
C ASN A 300 -0.34 13.98 16.18
N SER A 301 0.75 13.93 15.43
CA SER A 301 1.74 15.01 15.35
C SER A 301 2.40 15.06 13.98
N GLN A 302 2.21 16.17 13.27
CA GLN A 302 2.90 16.44 12.01
C GLN A 302 4.43 16.50 12.16
N TRP A 303 4.93 16.71 13.38
CA TRP A 303 6.36 16.72 13.69
C TRP A 303 6.92 15.34 14.01
N GLY A 304 6.05 14.31 14.08
CA GLY A 304 6.40 12.97 14.53
C GLY A 304 6.59 12.88 16.04
N LYS A 305 7.22 11.78 16.47
CA LYS A 305 7.53 11.43 17.84
C LYS A 305 9.01 11.08 17.98
N ASP A 306 9.67 11.67 18.98
CA ASP A 306 11.08 11.42 19.27
C ASP A 306 11.27 10.16 20.12
N PHE A 307 12.23 9.32 19.71
CA PHE A 307 12.67 8.13 20.40
C PHE A 307 14.14 8.26 20.82
N SER A 308 14.44 7.76 22.01
CA SER A 308 15.83 7.57 22.48
C SER A 308 16.40 6.26 21.91
N ILE A 309 17.72 6.20 21.79
CA ILE A 309 18.43 5.02 21.25
C ILE A 309 18.92 4.17 22.41
N GLU A 310 18.55 2.89 22.42
CA GLU A 310 19.07 1.89 23.37
C GLU A 310 20.47 1.43 22.96
N LYS A 311 20.65 1.13 21.67
CA LYS A 311 21.88 0.59 21.12
C LYS A 311 22.09 1.09 19.71
N ALA A 312 23.31 1.49 19.39
CA ALA A 312 23.75 1.74 18.02
C ALA A 312 24.78 0.67 17.61
N VAL A 313 24.61 0.10 16.43
CA VAL A 313 25.51 -0.89 15.83
C VAL A 313 26.03 -0.29 14.53
N ILE A 314 27.25 0.24 14.57
CA ILE A 314 27.94 0.77 13.40
C ILE A 314 28.80 -0.35 12.83
N SER A 315 28.84 -0.51 11.49
CA SER A 315 29.69 -1.52 10.87
C SER A 315 31.15 -1.35 11.28
N SER A 316 31.79 -2.43 11.71
CA SER A 316 33.21 -2.40 12.11
C SER A 316 34.17 -2.19 10.94
N GLY A 317 33.70 -2.42 9.70
CA GLY A 317 34.48 -2.13 8.48
C GLY A 317 34.48 -0.65 8.10
N PHE A 318 33.58 0.15 8.68
CA PHE A 318 33.47 1.56 8.34
C PHE A 318 34.61 2.38 8.96
N ASP A 319 35.51 2.83 8.10
CA ASP A 319 36.48 3.89 8.41
C ASP A 319 36.61 4.83 7.22
N VAL A 320 36.04 6.02 7.38
CA VAL A 320 36.04 7.06 6.35
C VAL A 320 37.44 7.54 5.96
N PHE A 321 38.46 7.30 6.78
CA PHE A 321 39.84 7.68 6.50
C PHE A 321 40.75 6.49 6.18
N ALA A 322 40.20 5.28 6.02
CA ALA A 322 40.97 4.05 5.82
C ALA A 322 42.02 4.15 4.70
N LYS A 323 41.70 4.89 3.63
CA LYS A 323 42.56 5.04 2.45
C LYS A 323 43.27 6.40 2.34
N ARG A 324 43.31 7.19 3.43
CA ARG A 324 43.92 8.53 3.43
C ARG A 324 45.41 8.51 3.03
N ASN A 325 46.15 7.50 3.47
CA ASN A 325 47.57 7.31 3.12
C ASN A 325 47.80 7.01 1.63
N GLN A 326 46.75 6.62 0.89
CA GLN A 326 46.78 6.36 -0.55
C GLN A 326 46.31 7.59 -1.36
N GLY A 327 46.05 8.72 -0.70
CA GLY A 327 45.55 9.93 -1.35
C GLY A 327 44.03 9.94 -1.59
N ILE A 328 43.28 9.05 -0.94
CA ILE A 328 41.80 9.03 -0.94
C ILE A 328 41.34 9.64 0.38
N LEU A 329 40.85 10.88 0.34
CA LEU A 329 40.54 11.64 1.57
C LEU A 329 39.35 11.07 2.33
N GLU A 330 38.35 10.55 1.63
CA GLU A 330 37.16 9.94 2.20
C GLU A 330 36.83 8.62 1.51
N PHE A 331 36.56 7.56 2.28
CA PHE A 331 36.22 6.23 1.79
C PHE A 331 34.97 5.70 2.50
N TYR A 332 33.88 5.51 1.75
CA TYR A 332 32.57 5.17 2.33
C TYR A 332 32.26 3.66 2.32
N GLY A 333 33.28 2.80 2.26
CA GLY A 333 33.09 1.36 2.36
C GLY A 333 32.43 0.98 3.69
N ASP A 334 31.52 0.01 3.67
CA ASP A 334 30.75 -0.45 4.82
C ASP A 334 29.97 0.66 5.55
N ASP A 335 29.55 1.73 4.85
CA ASP A 335 28.82 2.87 5.41
C ASP A 335 27.37 2.54 5.81
N ILE A 336 27.20 1.68 6.81
CA ILE A 336 25.92 1.19 7.31
C ILE A 336 25.89 1.16 8.85
N ALA A 337 24.74 1.52 9.42
CA ALA A 337 24.50 1.45 10.85
C ALA A 337 23.05 1.07 11.16
N LEU A 338 22.87 0.37 12.28
CA LEU A 338 21.57 0.01 12.85
C LEU A 338 21.38 0.69 14.20
N LEU A 339 20.20 1.26 14.41
CA LEU A 339 19.81 1.90 15.66
C LEU A 339 18.64 1.14 16.26
N LYS A 340 18.82 0.61 17.47
CA LYS A 340 17.74 0.03 18.27
C LYS A 340 17.13 1.12 19.15
N LEU A 341 15.84 1.37 18.97
CA LEU A 341 15.08 2.34 19.75
C LEU A 341 14.81 1.79 21.17
N ALA A 342 14.78 2.67 22.17
CA ALA A 342 14.52 2.30 23.56
C ALA A 342 13.09 1.81 23.83
N GLN A 343 12.16 2.09 22.92
CA GLN A 343 10.78 1.64 22.98
C GLN A 343 10.33 1.19 21.60
N LYS A 344 9.44 0.20 21.56
CA LYS A 344 8.78 -0.23 20.32
C LYS A 344 7.90 0.90 19.79
N VAL A 345 7.97 1.11 18.49
CA VAL A 345 7.10 2.00 17.72
C VAL A 345 5.75 1.32 17.57
N LYS A 346 4.67 2.06 17.81
CA LYS A 346 3.32 1.59 17.50
C LYS A 346 3.05 1.79 16.01
N MET A 347 2.78 0.69 15.30
CA MET A 347 2.49 0.74 13.86
C MET A 347 1.22 1.56 13.60
N SER A 348 1.25 2.36 12.54
CA SER A 348 0.12 3.23 12.13
C SER A 348 0.25 3.62 10.66
N THR A 349 -0.65 4.45 10.13
CA THR A 349 -0.52 5.02 8.79
C THR A 349 0.74 5.88 8.61
N HIS A 350 1.35 6.38 9.69
CA HIS A 350 2.51 7.27 9.66
C HIS A 350 3.83 6.58 10.04
N ALA A 351 3.77 5.36 10.57
CA ALA A 351 4.95 4.61 11.05
C ALA A 351 4.83 3.12 10.71
N ARG A 352 5.62 2.66 9.72
CA ARG A 352 5.67 1.25 9.28
C ARG A 352 7.06 0.86 8.82
N PRO A 353 7.49 -0.40 8.95
CA PRO A 353 8.77 -0.83 8.41
C PRO A 353 8.74 -0.84 6.88
N ILE A 354 9.87 -0.58 6.21
CA ILE A 354 10.06 -0.87 4.78
C ILE A 354 10.48 -2.33 4.59
N CYS A 355 10.17 -2.94 3.43
CA CYS A 355 10.61 -4.31 3.17
C CYS A 355 12.12 -4.35 2.86
N LEU A 356 12.86 -5.17 3.61
CA LEU A 356 14.26 -5.47 3.30
C LEU A 356 14.36 -6.68 2.36
N PRO A 357 15.25 -6.64 1.35
CA PRO A 357 15.47 -7.76 0.45
C PRO A 357 15.97 -8.99 1.20
N CYS A 358 15.81 -10.16 0.56
CA CYS A 358 16.24 -11.45 1.11
C CYS A 358 15.57 -11.85 2.43
N THR A 359 14.36 -11.35 2.67
CA THR A 359 13.50 -11.72 3.80
C THR A 359 12.23 -12.41 3.33
N VAL A 360 11.62 -13.21 4.20
CA VAL A 360 10.34 -13.89 3.95
C VAL A 360 9.23 -12.87 3.76
N GLU A 361 9.23 -11.78 4.53
CA GLU A 361 8.26 -10.69 4.45
C GLU A 361 8.32 -10.01 3.08
N ALA A 362 9.52 -9.73 2.56
CA ALA A 362 9.70 -9.23 1.21
C ALA A 362 9.32 -10.25 0.14
N ASN A 363 9.55 -11.55 0.36
CA ASN A 363 9.19 -12.62 -0.57
C ASN A 363 7.67 -12.71 -0.76
N LEU A 364 6.93 -12.61 0.34
CA LEU A 364 5.47 -12.51 0.35
C LEU A 364 5.00 -11.24 -0.36
N ALA A 365 5.64 -10.10 -0.08
CA ALA A 365 5.33 -8.83 -0.74
C ALA A 365 5.55 -8.87 -2.26
N LEU A 366 6.58 -9.58 -2.73
CA LEU A 366 6.85 -9.82 -4.15
C LEU A 366 5.95 -10.92 -4.76
N ARG A 367 5.14 -11.60 -3.95
CA ARG A 367 4.30 -12.76 -4.33
C ARG A 367 5.12 -13.88 -4.97
N ARG A 368 6.27 -14.19 -4.36
CA ARG A 368 7.19 -15.22 -4.82
C ARG A 368 7.00 -16.55 -4.06
N PRO A 369 7.42 -17.69 -4.65
CA PRO A 369 7.33 -18.99 -3.97
C PRO A 369 8.12 -19.01 -2.65
N PRO A 370 7.69 -19.78 -1.63
CA PRO A 370 8.41 -19.88 -0.35
C PRO A 370 9.88 -20.36 -0.47
N GLY A 371 10.21 -21.08 -1.54
CA GLY A 371 11.57 -21.58 -1.81
C GLY A 371 12.50 -20.60 -2.53
N SER A 372 12.13 -19.33 -2.66
CA SER A 372 12.99 -18.31 -3.28
C SER A 372 14.22 -17.97 -2.42
N THR A 373 15.28 -17.54 -3.09
CA THR A 373 16.59 -17.19 -2.52
C THR A 373 16.84 -15.68 -2.54
N CYS A 374 17.88 -15.23 -1.85
CA CYS A 374 18.33 -13.84 -1.90
C CYS A 374 18.75 -13.43 -3.34
N ARG A 375 19.39 -14.34 -4.08
CA ARG A 375 19.71 -14.13 -5.50
C ARG A 375 18.47 -13.94 -6.39
N ASP A 376 17.39 -14.66 -6.11
CA ASP A 376 16.12 -14.46 -6.82
C ASP A 376 15.54 -13.06 -6.56
N HIS A 377 15.65 -12.56 -5.33
CA HIS A 377 15.24 -11.19 -4.99
C HIS A 377 16.09 -10.14 -5.70
N GLU A 378 17.42 -10.32 -5.75
CA GLU A 378 18.32 -9.40 -6.46
C GLU A 378 17.95 -9.34 -7.95
N SER A 379 17.71 -10.51 -8.55
CA SER A 379 17.35 -10.64 -9.96
C SER A 379 15.95 -10.10 -10.28
N GLU A 380 15.02 -10.07 -9.32
CA GLU A 380 13.68 -9.49 -9.48
C GLU A 380 13.71 -7.96 -9.32
N LEU A 381 14.38 -7.47 -8.28
CA LEU A 381 14.37 -6.06 -7.90
C LEU A 381 15.28 -5.21 -8.78
N LEU A 382 16.46 -5.74 -9.15
CA LEU A 382 17.49 -5.07 -9.95
C LEU A 382 17.60 -5.69 -11.36
N ASN A 383 16.46 -5.92 -12.00
CA ASN A 383 16.33 -6.71 -13.23
C ASN A 383 16.64 -5.99 -14.55
N LYS A 384 16.99 -4.71 -14.52
CA LYS A 384 17.25 -3.88 -15.71
C LYS A 384 18.61 -3.17 -15.56
N LEU A 385 19.19 -2.76 -16.69
CA LEU A 385 20.41 -1.92 -16.69
C LEU A 385 20.14 -0.52 -16.11
N SER A 386 18.91 -0.03 -16.22
CA SER A 386 18.43 1.20 -15.59
C SER A 386 17.13 0.90 -14.83
N VAL A 387 17.17 1.00 -13.50
CA VAL A 387 16.07 0.64 -12.61
C VAL A 387 15.50 1.91 -11.95
N PRO A 388 14.26 2.31 -12.24
CA PRO A 388 13.61 3.42 -11.56
C PRO A 388 13.50 3.15 -10.06
N ALA A 389 13.93 4.11 -9.27
CA ALA A 389 14.00 4.05 -7.81
C ALA A 389 13.72 5.43 -7.21
N HIS A 390 13.63 5.49 -5.88
CA HIS A 390 13.30 6.71 -5.16
C HIS A 390 14.12 6.87 -3.89
N PHE A 391 14.21 8.10 -3.41
CA PHE A 391 14.62 8.46 -2.06
C PHE A 391 13.71 9.58 -1.52
N VAL A 392 13.78 9.85 -0.22
CA VAL A 392 12.96 10.89 0.43
C VAL A 392 13.81 12.13 0.71
N ALA A 393 13.35 13.29 0.24
CA ALA A 393 14.03 14.57 0.41
C ALA A 393 13.88 15.15 1.83
N LEU A 394 14.61 16.24 2.12
CA LEU A 394 14.57 16.92 3.42
C LEU A 394 13.17 17.37 3.83
N ASN A 395 12.36 17.80 2.88
CA ASN A 395 10.97 18.25 3.06
C ASN A 395 9.95 17.09 3.09
N GLY A 396 10.39 15.84 2.97
CA GLY A 396 9.55 14.64 2.95
C GLY A 396 9.05 14.22 1.56
N SER A 397 9.29 15.02 0.50
CA SER A 397 8.87 14.63 -0.85
C SER A 397 9.64 13.41 -1.36
N LYS A 398 8.94 12.49 -2.02
CA LYS A 398 9.55 11.38 -2.76
C LYS A 398 10.17 11.92 -4.06
N LEU A 399 11.45 11.63 -4.29
CA LEU A 399 12.19 12.06 -5.49
C LEU A 399 12.64 10.86 -6.31
N ASP A 400 12.68 11.03 -7.62
CA ASP A 400 12.94 9.97 -8.59
C ASP A 400 14.41 9.92 -9.04
N ILE A 401 14.94 8.71 -9.12
CA ILE A 401 16.28 8.40 -9.64
C ILE A 401 16.27 7.12 -10.47
N ASN A 402 17.35 6.87 -11.21
CA ASN A 402 17.55 5.62 -11.93
C ASN A 402 18.85 4.94 -11.49
N LEU A 403 18.72 3.77 -10.87
CA LEU A 403 19.87 2.95 -10.49
C LEU A 403 20.46 2.30 -11.75
N LYS A 404 21.76 2.52 -11.96
CA LYS A 404 22.53 1.95 -13.07
C LYS A 404 23.16 0.64 -12.65
N ILE A 405 22.92 -0.42 -13.42
CA ILE A 405 23.33 -1.81 -13.15
C ILE A 405 24.13 -2.35 -14.35
N GLY A 406 24.97 -3.36 -14.12
CA GLY A 406 25.70 -4.05 -15.18
C GLY A 406 26.68 -3.12 -15.92
N THR A 407 26.58 -3.07 -17.24
CA THR A 407 27.45 -2.21 -18.06
C THR A 407 27.20 -0.72 -17.84
N GLU A 408 25.96 -0.31 -17.54
CA GLU A 408 25.64 1.08 -17.22
C GLU A 408 26.23 1.52 -15.87
N TRP A 409 26.36 0.60 -14.91
CA TRP A 409 27.02 0.88 -13.63
C TRP A 409 28.48 1.31 -13.84
N THR A 410 29.23 0.58 -14.68
CA THR A 410 30.63 0.92 -14.99
C THR A 410 30.75 2.33 -15.58
N SER A 411 29.86 2.70 -16.49
CA SER A 411 29.82 4.07 -17.05
C SER A 411 29.41 5.11 -16.01
N CYS A 412 28.51 4.75 -15.09
CA CYS A 412 27.99 5.61 -14.03
C CYS A 412 29.10 6.03 -13.07
N ILE A 413 29.93 5.08 -12.61
CA ILE A 413 31.00 5.32 -11.63
C ILE A 413 32.22 6.05 -12.22
N GLN A 414 32.46 5.93 -13.52
CA GLN A 414 33.72 6.37 -14.14
C GLN A 414 34.02 7.87 -13.96
N VAL A 415 32.97 8.69 -13.79
CA VAL A 415 33.08 10.14 -13.60
C VAL A 415 33.77 10.53 -12.30
N VAL A 416 33.87 9.63 -11.31
CA VAL A 416 34.61 9.86 -10.06
C VAL A 416 36.09 10.14 -10.32
N SER A 417 36.67 9.58 -11.39
CA SER A 417 38.05 9.86 -11.79
C SER A 417 38.32 11.34 -12.12
N GLN A 418 37.26 12.13 -12.38
CA GLN A 418 37.33 13.56 -12.67
C GLN A 418 37.35 14.42 -11.39
N ASP A 419 36.98 13.88 -10.22
CA ASP A 419 37.07 14.59 -8.95
C ASP A 419 38.51 14.56 -8.41
N LYS A 420 39.33 15.48 -8.90
CA LYS A 420 40.71 15.65 -8.44
C LYS A 420 40.82 16.38 -7.09
N THR A 421 39.72 16.91 -6.56
CA THR A 421 39.72 17.60 -5.26
C THR A 421 39.63 16.61 -4.11
N THR A 422 38.70 15.66 -4.21
CA THR A 422 38.51 14.62 -3.21
C THR A 422 39.46 13.44 -3.42
N PHE A 423 39.78 13.13 -4.69
CA PHE A 423 40.60 11.98 -5.08
C PHE A 423 41.76 12.38 -6.02
N PRO A 424 42.75 13.16 -5.54
CA PRO A 424 43.84 13.67 -6.36
C PRO A 424 44.67 12.57 -7.04
N ASN A 425 44.89 11.44 -6.36
CA ASN A 425 45.77 10.35 -6.82
C ASN A 425 45.02 9.08 -7.25
N LEU A 426 43.74 9.17 -7.61
CA LEU A 426 42.93 8.01 -7.98
C LEU A 426 43.35 7.42 -9.33
N THR A 427 43.85 6.19 -9.33
CA THR A 427 44.24 5.43 -10.53
C THR A 427 43.15 4.46 -10.99
N ASP A 428 42.47 3.80 -10.05
CA ASP A 428 41.33 2.92 -10.30
C ASP A 428 40.11 3.42 -9.52
N VAL A 429 38.99 3.64 -10.21
CA VAL A 429 37.72 4.08 -9.62
C VAL A 429 37.18 3.07 -8.61
N ARG A 430 37.49 1.78 -8.77
CA ARG A 430 37.03 0.72 -7.85
C ARG A 430 37.69 0.79 -6.47
N GLU A 431 38.76 1.55 -6.31
CA GLU A 431 39.35 1.82 -5.00
C GLU A 431 38.44 2.68 -4.11
N VAL A 432 37.54 3.46 -4.72
CA VAL A 432 36.59 4.33 -4.00
C VAL A 432 35.15 3.89 -4.17
N VAL A 433 34.76 3.42 -5.36
CA VAL A 433 33.44 2.85 -5.63
C VAL A 433 33.55 1.33 -5.77
N THR A 434 33.49 0.64 -4.65
CA THR A 434 33.47 -0.83 -4.59
C THR A 434 32.14 -1.40 -5.12
N ASP A 435 32.05 -2.72 -5.23
CA ASP A 435 30.81 -3.43 -5.59
C ASP A 435 29.70 -3.28 -4.54
N GLN A 436 30.02 -2.76 -3.35
CA GLN A 436 29.06 -2.40 -2.31
C GLN A 436 28.16 -1.23 -2.69
N PHE A 437 28.44 -0.49 -3.77
CA PHE A 437 27.67 0.69 -4.16
C PHE A 437 26.75 0.46 -5.36
N LEU A 438 25.50 0.91 -5.24
CA LEU A 438 24.64 1.26 -6.37
C LEU A 438 24.99 2.69 -6.83
N CYS A 439 24.72 2.99 -8.10
CA CYS A 439 25.03 4.29 -8.70
C CYS A 439 23.80 4.91 -9.37
N SER A 440 23.55 6.20 -9.16
CA SER A 440 22.50 6.99 -9.81
C SER A 440 22.95 8.44 -10.06
N GLY A 441 22.02 9.32 -10.44
CA GLY A 441 22.32 10.74 -10.66
C GLY A 441 22.72 11.03 -12.10
N THR A 442 22.30 10.17 -13.04
CA THR A 442 22.50 10.39 -14.47
C THR A 442 21.37 11.21 -15.06
N GLU A 443 21.64 11.92 -16.16
CA GLU A 443 20.61 12.61 -16.95
C GLU A 443 19.75 13.61 -16.15
N LYS A 444 18.50 13.25 -15.85
CA LYS A 444 17.49 14.10 -15.18
C LYS A 444 17.21 13.64 -13.74
N ASP A 445 17.97 12.67 -13.22
CA ASP A 445 17.82 12.19 -11.85
C ASP A 445 18.02 13.33 -10.83
N GLU A 446 17.28 13.23 -9.72
CA GLU A 446 17.51 14.06 -8.54
C GLU A 446 18.74 13.57 -7.75
N ASN A 447 19.50 14.48 -7.14
CA ASN A 447 20.70 14.14 -6.36
C ASN A 447 20.46 14.30 -4.84
N PRO A 448 20.79 13.34 -3.97
CA PRO A 448 20.60 13.53 -2.53
C PRO A 448 21.44 14.67 -1.96
N CYS A 449 20.87 15.36 -0.98
CA CYS A 449 21.55 16.36 -0.18
C CYS A 449 22.27 15.71 1.01
N LYS A 450 23.25 16.42 1.59
CA LYS A 450 24.01 15.91 2.74
C LYS A 450 23.14 15.55 3.95
N GLY A 451 22.02 16.24 4.16
CA GLY A 451 21.08 15.92 5.24
C GLY A 451 20.08 14.78 4.92
N GLU A 452 20.10 14.26 3.70
CA GLU A 452 19.28 13.13 3.22
C GLU A 452 20.05 11.80 3.34
N SER A 453 21.35 11.87 3.66
CA SER A 453 22.20 10.71 3.93
C SER A 453 21.63 9.76 4.99
N GLY A 454 21.84 8.47 4.76
CA GLY A 454 21.26 7.38 5.55
C GLY A 454 19.81 7.04 5.19
N GLY A 455 19.11 7.89 4.43
CA GLY A 455 17.75 7.62 3.96
C GLY A 455 17.69 6.39 3.05
N ALA A 456 16.53 5.73 3.02
CA ALA A 456 16.32 4.58 2.14
C ALA A 456 16.38 4.99 0.66
N VAL A 457 17.05 4.16 -0.13
CA VAL A 457 16.89 4.09 -1.58
C VAL A 457 16.00 2.89 -1.87
N PHE A 458 14.82 3.15 -2.41
CA PHE A 458 13.76 2.15 -2.46
C PHE A 458 13.06 2.07 -3.82
N LEU A 459 12.48 0.90 -4.07
CA LEU A 459 11.74 0.57 -5.27
C LEU A 459 10.27 0.34 -4.93
N GLU A 460 9.39 0.70 -5.85
CA GLU A 460 7.99 0.28 -5.81
C GLU A 460 7.79 -0.92 -6.74
N ARG A 461 7.26 -2.03 -6.19
CA ARG A 461 6.90 -3.23 -6.96
C ARG A 461 5.62 -3.81 -6.38
N ARG A 462 4.63 -4.09 -7.25
CA ARG A 462 3.36 -4.71 -6.85
C ARG A 462 2.71 -3.98 -5.66
N TYR A 463 2.78 -2.66 -5.68
CA TYR A 463 2.22 -1.77 -4.65
C TYR A 463 2.88 -1.92 -3.27
N ARG A 464 4.12 -2.40 -3.24
CA ARG A 464 4.95 -2.53 -2.04
C ARG A 464 6.29 -1.86 -2.24
N PHE A 465 6.85 -1.35 -1.15
CA PHE A 465 8.11 -0.61 -1.14
C PHE A 465 9.25 -1.45 -0.56
N PHE A 466 10.35 -1.51 -1.31
CA PHE A 466 11.51 -2.33 -0.98
C PHE A 466 12.76 -1.47 -0.92
N GLN A 467 13.44 -1.45 0.23
CA GLN A 467 14.70 -0.75 0.36
C GLN A 467 15.82 -1.60 -0.24
N VAL A 468 16.39 -1.18 -1.37
CA VAL A 468 17.52 -1.87 -2.01
C VAL A 468 18.87 -1.24 -1.66
N GLY A 469 18.85 -0.02 -1.15
CA GLY A 469 20.04 0.66 -0.67
C GLY A 469 19.76 1.74 0.36
N LEU A 470 20.81 2.45 0.74
CA LEU A 470 20.72 3.67 1.55
C LEU A 470 21.64 4.73 0.97
N VAL A 471 21.21 5.99 1.05
CA VAL A 471 21.98 7.15 0.58
C VAL A 471 23.28 7.25 1.38
N SER A 472 24.42 7.23 0.70
CA SER A 472 25.74 7.32 1.34
C SER A 472 26.43 8.63 0.98
N TRP A 473 26.87 8.81 -0.26
CA TRP A 473 27.62 10.00 -0.68
C TRP A 473 27.41 10.33 -2.16
N GLY A 474 27.87 11.51 -2.59
CA GLY A 474 27.77 11.95 -3.99
C GLY A 474 28.74 13.07 -4.35
N LEU A 475 28.88 13.34 -5.65
CA LEU A 475 29.82 14.33 -6.22
C LEU A 475 29.25 15.76 -6.27
N TYR A 476 27.98 15.92 -5.92
CA TYR A 476 27.30 17.21 -5.91
C TYR A 476 26.19 17.26 -4.86
N ASN A 477 26.21 18.28 -4.01
CA ASN A 477 25.12 18.58 -3.10
C ASN A 477 24.23 19.68 -3.71
N PRO A 478 22.96 19.39 -4.06
CA PRO A 478 22.05 20.40 -4.62
C PRO A 478 21.44 21.33 -3.56
N CYS A 479 21.56 21.02 -2.26
CA CYS A 479 21.01 21.86 -1.21
C CYS A 479 21.97 23.00 -0.83
N GLY A 480 21.48 24.24 -0.85
CA GLY A 480 22.24 25.43 -0.48
C GLY A 480 22.38 25.63 1.04
N ASN A 481 23.41 26.37 1.46
CA ASN A 481 23.68 26.66 2.88
C ASN A 481 22.63 27.56 3.54
N SER A 482 21.92 28.40 2.77
CA SER A 482 20.95 29.40 3.29
C SER A 482 19.53 28.85 3.45
N ASN A 483 19.04 28.06 2.48
CA ASN A 483 17.76 27.36 2.57
C ASN A 483 17.95 25.90 2.13
N LYS A 484 18.02 25.00 3.12
CA LYS A 484 18.24 23.57 2.89
C LYS A 484 17.12 22.90 2.09
N ASN A 485 15.92 23.48 2.03
CA ASN A 485 14.81 22.93 1.24
C ASN A 485 14.83 23.36 -0.23
N SER A 486 15.68 24.33 -0.60
CA SER A 486 15.82 24.78 -1.98
C SER A 486 16.90 23.98 -2.70
N ARG A 487 16.50 23.23 -3.74
CA ARG A 487 17.38 22.37 -4.53
C ARG A 487 17.85 23.10 -5.79
N GLN A 488 19.15 23.15 -6.01
CA GLN A 488 19.77 23.77 -7.18
C GLN A 488 20.21 22.71 -8.18
N LYS A 489 19.78 22.82 -9.44
CA LYS A 489 20.29 21.97 -10.52
C LYS A 489 21.77 22.27 -10.74
N ALA A 490 22.56 21.22 -10.96
CA ALA A 490 23.96 21.38 -11.28
C ALA A 490 24.14 22.25 -12.54
N PRO A 491 25.14 23.15 -12.56
CA PRO A 491 25.45 23.94 -13.75
C PRO A 491 25.69 23.03 -14.97
N LYS A 492 25.17 23.44 -16.13
CA LYS A 492 25.43 22.72 -17.39
C LYS A 492 26.94 22.68 -17.63
N GLY A 493 27.48 21.47 -17.82
CA GLY A 493 28.91 21.26 -18.04
C GLY A 493 29.78 21.23 -16.78
N LYS A 494 29.20 21.14 -15.57
CA LYS A 494 29.97 20.94 -14.34
C LYS A 494 30.83 19.67 -14.44
N ILE A 495 32.08 19.77 -13.99
CA ILE A 495 33.04 18.66 -13.88
C ILE A 495 33.48 18.55 -12.41
N PRO A 496 33.36 17.36 -11.78
CA PRO A 496 32.65 16.19 -12.26
C PRO A 496 31.13 16.44 -12.35
N PRO A 497 30.40 15.75 -13.26
CA PRO A 497 28.95 15.78 -13.27
C PRO A 497 28.39 15.17 -11.98
N PRO A 498 27.15 15.51 -11.58
CA PRO A 498 26.51 14.90 -10.42
C PRO A 498 26.45 13.37 -10.55
N ARG A 499 26.76 12.71 -9.44
CA ARG A 499 26.62 11.26 -9.30
C ARG A 499 26.49 10.92 -7.84
N ASP A 500 25.64 9.94 -7.56
CA ASP A 500 25.30 9.54 -6.20
C ASP A 500 25.51 8.04 -6.03
N PHE A 501 26.08 7.68 -4.89
CA PHE A 501 26.48 6.33 -4.54
C PHE A 501 25.75 5.91 -3.27
N HIS A 502 25.13 4.74 -3.35
CA HIS A 502 24.25 4.21 -2.31
C HIS A 502 24.73 2.84 -1.90
N ILE A 503 24.78 2.54 -0.61
CA ILE A 503 25.15 1.20 -0.15
C ILE A 503 24.10 0.19 -0.63
N ASN A 504 24.55 -0.90 -1.24
CA ASN A 504 23.73 -1.98 -1.79
C ASN A 504 23.45 -3.02 -0.69
N LEU A 505 22.17 -3.17 -0.29
CA LEU A 505 21.81 -4.10 0.77
C LEU A 505 21.98 -5.58 0.39
N PHE A 506 22.07 -5.92 -0.89
CA PHE A 506 22.42 -7.27 -1.33
C PHE A 506 23.88 -7.64 -1.05
N ARG A 507 24.76 -6.64 -0.92
CA ARG A 507 26.20 -6.86 -0.65
C ARG A 507 26.54 -6.90 0.83
N LEU A 508 25.64 -6.41 1.68
CA LEU A 508 25.81 -6.40 3.15
C LEU A 508 24.92 -7.43 3.87
N GLN A 509 24.43 -8.44 3.15
CA GLN A 509 23.61 -9.51 3.72
C GLN A 509 24.24 -10.23 4.92
N PRO A 510 25.54 -10.59 4.93
CA PRO A 510 26.15 -11.21 6.10
C PRO A 510 26.04 -10.35 7.36
N TRP A 511 26.34 -9.06 7.25
CA TRP A 511 26.28 -8.12 8.37
C TRP A 511 24.85 -7.86 8.84
N LEU A 512 23.89 -7.72 7.90
CA LEU A 512 22.47 -7.55 8.22
C LEU A 512 21.93 -8.77 8.97
N ARG A 513 22.23 -9.98 8.50
CA ARG A 513 21.79 -11.24 9.13
C ARG A 513 22.35 -11.38 10.53
N GLN A 514 23.65 -11.13 10.72
CA GLN A 514 24.29 -11.21 12.04
C GLN A 514 23.58 -10.38 13.12
N HIS A 515 23.01 -9.23 12.74
CA HIS A 515 22.44 -8.28 13.70
C HIS A 515 20.90 -8.29 13.75
N LEU A 516 20.25 -8.87 12.73
CA LEU A 516 18.79 -8.88 12.60
C LEU A 516 18.21 -10.30 12.60
N GLU A 517 19.02 -11.33 12.75
CA GLU A 517 18.55 -12.69 12.99
C GLU A 517 17.68 -12.74 14.27
N GLY A 518 16.52 -13.37 14.17
CA GLY A 518 15.50 -13.36 15.23
C GLY A 518 14.65 -12.08 15.30
N ILE A 519 14.99 -11.04 14.52
CA ILE A 519 14.16 -9.84 14.32
C ILE A 519 13.42 -9.92 12.98
N LEU A 520 14.14 -10.32 11.93
CA LEU A 520 13.60 -10.55 10.58
C LEU A 520 13.88 -11.99 10.15
N ASN A 521 13.02 -12.54 9.29
CA ASN A 521 13.16 -13.89 8.78
C ASN A 521 13.88 -13.86 7.43
N PHE A 522 15.17 -14.22 7.39
CA PHE A 522 15.95 -14.19 6.17
C PHE A 522 15.80 -15.47 5.33
N LEU A 523 15.78 -15.31 4.00
CA LEU A 523 15.81 -16.40 3.03
C LEU A 523 17.20 -17.05 2.93
N PRO A 524 17.36 -18.23 2.32
CA PRO A 524 18.66 -18.71 1.87
C PRO A 524 19.35 -17.69 0.93
N LEU A 525 20.69 -17.62 0.96
CA LEU A 525 21.48 -16.71 0.12
C LEU A 525 21.42 -17.09 -1.37
#